data_AF-A0A9X3M9L2-F1
#
_entry.id   AF-A0A9X3M9L2-F1
#
_cell.length_a   1.000
_cell.length_b   1.000
_cell.length_c   1.000
_cell.angle_alpha   90.00
_cell.angle_beta   90.00
_cell.angle_gamma   90.00
#
_symmetry.space_group_name_H-M   'P 1'
#
loop_
_entity.id
_entity.type
_entity.pdbx_description
1 polymer ?
#
loop_
_entity_poly.entity_id
_entity_poly.type
_entity_poly.pdbx_seq_one_letter_code
_entity_poly.pdbx_strand_id
1 'polypeptide(L)'
;MTRLQDYARQLASPMKLLGEVSGAREVDLRRLGLPRQEARSLLALADVYFGPTPFTRRQRSCRATTHCLATLKIIEKYVSRTKSKRDAWALRSELCATDQDVERLACTRLKEMYPPRQPKKVH
;
A
#
# COMPACT_ATOMS: atom_id res chain seq x y z
N MET A 1 -10.28 24.02 15.93
CA MET A 1 -9.80 22.62 15.84
C MET A 1 -8.53 22.50 16.65
N THR A 2 -8.29 21.36 17.30
CA THR A 2 -7.04 21.12 18.04
C THR A 2 -5.99 20.48 17.13
N ARG A 3 -4.71 20.63 17.46
CA ARG A 3 -3.60 19.99 16.72
C ARG A 3 -3.79 18.47 16.58
N LEU A 4 -4.41 17.83 17.57
CA LEU A 4 -4.73 16.40 17.55
C LEU A 4 -5.82 16.05 16.52
N GLN A 5 -6.85 16.89 16.39
CA GLN A 5 -7.91 16.70 15.39
C GLN A 5 -7.39 16.92 13.96
N ASP A 6 -6.48 17.88 13.76
CA ASP A 6 -5.85 18.12 12.47
C ASP A 6 -4.93 16.95 12.08
N TYR A 7 -4.16 16.43 13.02
CA TYR A 7 -3.34 15.23 12.84
C TYR A 7 -4.22 14.00 12.49
N ALA A 8 -5.29 13.75 13.25
CA ALA A 8 -6.21 12.65 12.97
C ALA A 8 -6.88 12.78 11.59
N ARG A 9 -7.26 13.99 11.17
CA ARG A 9 -7.84 14.26 9.86
C ARG A 9 -6.84 14.03 8.72
N GLN A 10 -5.57 14.41 8.91
CA GLN A 10 -4.50 14.12 7.95
C GLN A 10 -4.27 12.61 7.79
N LEU A 11 -4.39 11.85 8.87
CA LEU A 11 -4.31 10.38 8.84
C LEU A 11 -5.51 9.70 8.18
N ALA A 12 -6.68 10.36 8.16
CA ALA A 12 -7.93 9.81 7.63
C ALA A 12 -8.05 9.86 6.10
N SER A 13 -7.12 10.52 5.38
CA SER A 13 -7.14 10.53 3.92
C SER A 13 -5.73 10.50 3.32
N PRO A 14 -5.00 9.37 3.46
CA PRO A 14 -3.68 9.23 2.85
C PRO A 14 -3.73 9.37 1.33
N MET A 15 -4.87 9.08 0.69
CA MET A 15 -5.02 9.21 -0.75
C MET A 15 -4.95 10.66 -1.24
N LYS A 16 -5.39 11.65 -0.44
CA LYS A 16 -5.21 13.06 -0.81
C LYS A 16 -3.72 13.44 -0.81
N LEU A 17 -3.02 13.07 0.27
CA LEU A 17 -1.57 13.26 0.38
C LEU A 17 -0.81 12.57 -0.77
N LEU A 18 -1.12 11.30 -1.05
CA LEU A 18 -0.46 10.56 -2.12
C LEU A 18 -0.77 11.14 -3.51
N GLY A 19 -1.94 11.77 -3.68
CA GLY A 19 -2.27 12.52 -4.89
C GLY A 19 -1.42 13.77 -5.08
N GLU A 20 -1.11 14.50 -3.99
CA GLU A 20 -0.20 15.66 -4.01
C GLU A 20 1.26 15.25 -4.24
N VAL A 21 1.66 14.10 -3.67
CA VAL A 21 2.99 13.51 -3.90
C VAL A 21 3.13 13.01 -5.34
N SER A 22 2.02 12.58 -5.97
CA SER A 22 2.02 12.17 -7.36
C SER A 22 2.37 13.35 -8.28
N GLY A 23 3.53 13.26 -8.94
CA GLY A 23 4.07 14.33 -9.78
C GLY A 23 5.14 15.21 -9.10
N ALA A 24 5.36 15.05 -7.80
CA ALA A 24 6.48 15.69 -7.11
C ALA A 24 7.81 14.92 -7.33
N ARG A 25 8.95 15.60 -7.17
CA ARG A 25 10.28 14.96 -7.17
C ARG A 25 10.75 14.71 -5.74
N GLU A 26 11.61 13.69 -5.54
CA GLU A 26 12.20 13.39 -4.21
C GLU A 26 12.87 14.61 -3.59
N VAL A 27 13.52 15.44 -4.42
CA VAL A 27 14.20 16.68 -3.98
C VAL A 27 13.19 17.69 -3.40
N ASP A 28 12.01 17.82 -4.00
CA ASP A 28 11.00 18.79 -3.56
C ASP A 28 10.44 18.37 -2.20
N LEU A 29 10.15 17.08 -2.01
CA LEU A 29 9.74 16.53 -0.72
C LEU A 29 10.81 16.75 0.35
N ARG A 30 12.08 16.55 0.01
CA ARG A 30 13.19 16.78 0.95
C ARG A 30 13.34 18.25 1.33
N ARG A 31 13.05 19.19 0.41
CA ARG A 31 13.04 20.64 0.70
C ARG A 31 11.94 21.02 1.70
N LEU A 32 10.86 20.25 1.76
CA LEU A 32 9.81 20.38 2.80
C LEU A 32 10.23 19.82 4.17
N GLY A 33 11.46 19.29 4.29
CA GLY A 33 11.98 18.72 5.53
C GLY A 33 11.69 17.22 5.70
N LEU A 34 11.15 16.54 4.69
CA LEU A 34 10.96 15.09 4.75
C LEU A 34 12.31 14.37 4.74
N PRO A 35 12.54 13.41 5.66
CA PRO A 35 13.67 12.51 5.58
C PRO A 35 13.69 11.75 4.26
N ARG A 36 14.89 11.46 3.74
CA ARG A 36 15.08 10.77 2.45
C ARG A 36 14.27 9.48 2.33
N GLN A 37 14.27 8.66 3.40
CA GLN A 37 13.54 7.39 3.40
C GLN A 37 12.03 7.61 3.30
N GLU A 38 11.50 8.58 4.06
CA GLU A 38 10.06 8.87 4.05
C GLU A 38 9.61 9.43 2.69
N ALA A 39 10.39 10.35 2.10
CA ALA A 39 10.12 10.88 0.77
C ALA A 39 10.05 9.75 -0.28
N ARG A 40 10.98 8.79 -0.24
CA ARG A 40 10.98 7.63 -1.15
C ARG A 40 9.79 6.71 -0.93
N SER A 41 9.45 6.44 0.33
CA SER A 41 8.28 5.63 0.66
C SER A 41 6.99 6.27 0.16
N LEU A 42 6.83 7.59 0.30
CA LEU A 42 5.67 8.32 -0.20
C LEU A 42 5.60 8.30 -1.73
N LEU A 43 6.72 8.51 -2.43
CA LEU A 43 6.77 8.43 -3.89
C LEU A 43 6.44 7.04 -4.41
N ALA A 44 6.96 5.99 -3.78
CA ALA A 44 6.64 4.60 -4.16
C ALA A 44 5.15 4.29 -3.97
N LEU A 45 4.55 4.77 -2.87
CA LEU A 45 3.11 4.66 -2.67
C LEU A 45 2.32 5.46 -3.72
N ALA A 46 2.72 6.70 -3.99
CA ALA A 46 2.07 7.52 -5.01
C ALA A 46 2.12 6.87 -6.40
N ASP A 47 3.24 6.26 -6.77
CA ASP A 47 3.37 5.50 -8.02
C ASP A 47 2.41 4.30 -8.07
N VAL A 48 2.24 3.56 -6.98
CA VAL A 48 1.29 2.44 -6.92
C VAL A 48 -0.16 2.90 -7.08
N TYR A 49 -0.58 3.92 -6.33
CA TYR A 49 -1.99 4.32 -6.23
C TYR A 49 -2.42 5.34 -7.30
N PHE A 50 -1.49 6.10 -7.87
CA PHE A 50 -1.75 7.14 -8.86
C PHE A 50 -0.96 6.99 -10.16
N GLY A 51 0.08 6.16 -10.19
CA GLY A 51 0.86 5.89 -11.40
C GLY A 51 0.13 4.99 -12.41
N PRO A 52 0.69 4.86 -13.63
CA PRO A 52 0.06 4.11 -14.71
C PRO A 52 0.00 2.61 -14.42
N THR A 53 -1.16 1.99 -14.64
CA THR A 53 -1.36 0.55 -14.45
C THR A 53 -2.47 0.02 -15.36
N PRO A 54 -2.37 -1.20 -15.91
CA PRO A 54 -3.46 -1.83 -16.64
C PRO A 54 -4.63 -2.24 -15.72
N PHE A 55 -4.42 -2.27 -14.39
CA PHE A 55 -5.43 -2.64 -13.40
C PHE A 55 -6.22 -1.43 -12.86
N THR A 56 -6.60 -0.51 -13.75
CA THR A 56 -7.21 0.79 -13.41
C THR A 56 -8.43 0.70 -12.50
N ARG A 57 -9.32 -0.28 -12.74
CA ARG A 57 -10.51 -0.52 -11.89
C ARG A 57 -10.12 -0.87 -10.45
N ARG A 58 -9.12 -1.75 -10.28
CA ARG A 58 -8.61 -2.14 -8.97
C ARG A 58 -7.92 -0.97 -8.27
N GLN A 59 -7.09 -0.21 -8.99
CA GLN A 59 -6.46 1.00 -8.46
C GLN A 59 -7.50 2.01 -7.95
N ARG A 60 -8.55 2.27 -8.73
CA ARG A 60 -9.65 3.15 -8.33
C ARG A 60 -10.34 2.67 -7.05
N SER A 61 -10.64 1.37 -6.94
CA SER A 61 -11.23 0.80 -5.72
C SER A 61 -10.29 0.91 -4.52
N CYS A 62 -8.99 0.65 -4.70
CA CYS A 62 -8.01 0.78 -3.63
C CYS A 62 -7.91 2.23 -3.12
N ARG A 63 -8.04 3.22 -4.01
CA ARG A 63 -8.08 4.66 -3.66
C ARG A 63 -9.31 5.06 -2.84
N ALA A 64 -10.35 4.23 -2.77
CA ALA A 64 -11.51 4.48 -1.92
C ALA A 64 -11.36 3.91 -0.50
N THR A 65 -10.18 3.36 -0.17
CA THR A 65 -9.91 2.81 1.16
C THR A 65 -9.95 3.86 2.26
N THR A 66 -10.37 3.44 3.44
CA THR A 66 -10.39 4.24 4.68
C THR A 66 -9.14 4.03 5.54
N HIS A 67 -8.22 3.16 5.09
CA HIS A 67 -6.97 2.88 5.78
C HIS A 67 -6.09 4.11 5.90
N CYS A 68 -5.34 4.21 6.99
CA CYS A 68 -4.34 5.27 7.19
C CYS A 68 -3.02 4.95 6.45
N LEU A 69 -2.13 5.94 6.36
CA LEU A 69 -0.85 5.80 5.64
C LEU A 69 0.02 4.64 6.16
N ALA A 70 0.05 4.42 7.47
CA ALA A 70 0.81 3.34 8.08
C ALA A 70 0.32 1.97 7.57
N THR A 71 -1.00 1.78 7.52
CA THR A 71 -1.61 0.56 6.98
C THR A 71 -1.29 0.38 5.50
N LEU A 72 -1.30 1.43 4.69
CA LEU A 72 -0.91 1.32 3.27
C LEU A 72 0.54 0.85 3.09
N LYS A 73 1.47 1.34 3.92
CA LYS A 73 2.87 0.85 3.92
C LYS A 73 2.94 -0.64 4.24
N ILE A 74 2.12 -1.11 5.20
CA ILE A 74 2.02 -2.53 5.55
C ILE A 74 1.48 -3.33 4.36
N ILE A 75 0.39 -2.88 3.72
CA ILE A 75 -0.19 -3.52 2.53
C ILE A 75 0.89 -3.70 1.46
N GLU A 76 1.61 -2.63 1.09
CA GLU A 76 2.63 -2.73 0.03
C GLU A 76 3.80 -3.63 0.41
N LYS A 77 4.20 -3.66 1.68
CA LYS A 77 5.23 -4.60 2.19
C LYS A 77 4.83 -6.07 2.00
N TYR A 78 3.54 -6.40 2.09
CA TYR A 78 3.06 -7.77 1.84
C TYR A 78 2.82 -8.03 0.36
N VAL A 79 2.27 -7.04 -0.35
CA VAL A 79 2.03 -7.13 -1.80
C VAL A 79 3.34 -7.32 -2.57
N SER A 80 4.45 -6.74 -2.12
CA SER A 80 5.78 -6.95 -2.72
C SER A 80 6.28 -8.40 -2.66
N ARG A 81 5.65 -9.27 -1.87
CA ARG A 81 5.99 -10.71 -1.76
C ARG A 81 5.27 -11.57 -2.80
N THR A 82 4.35 -10.99 -3.56
CA THR A 82 3.65 -11.68 -4.64
C THR A 82 4.57 -11.91 -5.84
N LYS A 83 4.30 -12.97 -6.59
CA LYS A 83 5.13 -13.41 -7.72
C LYS A 83 4.72 -12.82 -9.06
N SER A 84 3.54 -12.19 -9.14
CA SER A 84 3.02 -11.63 -10.37
C SER A 84 2.27 -10.31 -10.13
N LYS A 85 2.20 -9.44 -11.14
CA LYS A 85 1.44 -8.18 -11.05
C LYS A 85 -0.06 -8.43 -10.82
N ARG A 86 -0.61 -9.51 -11.39
CA ARG A 86 -2.01 -9.90 -11.23
C ARG A 86 -2.32 -10.25 -9.77
N ASP A 87 -1.44 -11.05 -9.17
CA ASP A 87 -1.49 -11.44 -7.76
C ASP A 87 -1.33 -10.23 -6.85
N ALA A 88 -0.36 -9.36 -7.16
CA ALA A 88 -0.11 -8.13 -6.43
C ALA A 88 -1.38 -7.27 -6.34
N TRP A 89 -2.04 -7.05 -7.47
CA TRP A 89 -3.28 -6.28 -7.51
C TRP A 89 -4.47 -7.01 -6.89
N ALA A 90 -4.50 -8.35 -6.90
CA ALA A 90 -5.56 -9.12 -6.26
C ALA A 90 -5.48 -8.96 -4.75
N LEU A 91 -4.29 -9.22 -4.19
CA LEU A 91 -4.00 -9.06 -2.78
C LEU A 91 -4.20 -7.60 -2.34
N ARG A 92 -3.68 -6.62 -3.08
CA ARG A 92 -3.86 -5.20 -2.76
C ARG A 92 -5.33 -4.79 -2.68
N SER A 93 -6.15 -5.20 -3.66
CA SER A 93 -7.58 -4.86 -3.67
C SER A 93 -8.33 -5.47 -2.49
N GLU A 94 -8.01 -6.70 -2.12
CA GLU A 94 -8.60 -7.34 -0.95
C GLU A 94 -8.21 -6.63 0.35
N LEU A 95 -6.92 -6.36 0.54
CA LEU A 95 -6.41 -5.67 1.73
C LEU A 95 -6.89 -4.21 1.83
N CYS A 96 -7.07 -3.52 0.71
CA CYS A 96 -7.61 -2.16 0.72
C CYS A 96 -9.10 -2.10 1.07
N ALA A 97 -9.84 -3.19 0.84
CA ALA A 97 -11.28 -3.28 1.08
C ALA A 97 -11.64 -3.88 2.44
N THR A 98 -10.69 -4.52 3.13
CA THR A 98 -10.95 -5.14 4.44
C THR A 98 -11.01 -4.12 5.56
N ASP A 99 -11.88 -4.36 6.54
CA ASP A 99 -11.93 -3.72 7.84
C ASP A 99 -11.22 -4.56 8.94
N GLN A 100 -10.78 -5.77 8.59
CA GLN A 100 -10.10 -6.70 9.50
C GLN A 100 -8.61 -6.35 9.66
N ASP A 101 -7.93 -7.13 10.51
CA ASP A 101 -6.48 -7.08 10.68
C ASP A 101 -5.77 -7.41 9.34
N VAL A 102 -5.22 -6.36 8.73
CA VAL A 102 -4.54 -6.39 7.43
C VAL A 102 -3.33 -7.32 7.44
N GLU A 103 -2.56 -7.38 8.53
CA GLU A 103 -1.36 -8.23 8.59
C GLU A 103 -1.74 -9.70 8.63
N ARG A 104 -2.75 -10.03 9.45
CA ARG A 104 -3.28 -11.39 9.54
C ARG A 104 -3.82 -11.86 8.20
N LEU A 105 -4.67 -11.04 7.56
CA LEU A 105 -5.25 -11.38 6.26
C LEU A 105 -4.17 -11.54 5.18
N ALA A 106 -3.20 -10.62 5.13
CA ALA A 106 -2.11 -10.69 4.17
C ALA A 106 -1.25 -11.96 4.33
N CYS A 107 -0.94 -12.34 5.57
CA CYS A 107 -0.20 -13.57 5.86
C CYS A 107 -0.97 -14.81 5.40
N THR A 108 -2.28 -14.87 5.68
CA THR A 108 -3.15 -15.99 5.26
C THR A 108 -3.18 -16.10 3.74
N ARG A 109 -3.45 -14.99 3.03
CA ARG A 109 -3.53 -14.99 1.56
C ARG A 109 -2.21 -15.38 0.90
N LEU A 110 -1.07 -14.89 1.40
CA LEU A 110 0.22 -15.29 0.85
C LEU A 110 0.51 -16.79 1.02
N LYS A 111 0.09 -17.40 2.13
CA LYS A 111 0.22 -18.85 2.34
C LYS A 111 -0.69 -19.65 1.41
N GLU A 112 -1.92 -19.19 1.18
CA GLU A 112 -2.86 -19.82 0.25
C GLU A 112 -2.38 -19.72 -1.21
N MET A 113 -1.86 -18.55 -1.60
CA MET A 113 -1.34 -18.32 -2.95
C MET A 113 -0.05 -19.08 -3.24
N TYR A 114 0.83 -19.18 -2.23
CA TYR A 114 2.14 -19.81 -2.36
C TYR A 114 2.36 -20.82 -1.22
N PRO A 115 1.65 -21.97 -1.27
CA PRO A 115 1.82 -22.99 -0.25
C PRO A 115 3.28 -23.48 -0.22
N PRO A 116 3.84 -23.76 0.96
CA PRO A 116 5.18 -24.33 1.06
C PRO A 116 5.24 -25.63 0.28
N ARG A 117 6.33 -25.83 -0.48
CA ARG A 117 6.55 -27.08 -1.21
C ARG A 117 6.56 -28.23 -0.22
N GLN A 118 5.66 -29.20 -0.38
CA GLN A 118 5.68 -30.41 0.44
C GLN A 118 7.01 -31.15 0.19
N PRO A 119 7.68 -31.66 1.23
CA PRO A 119 8.87 -32.48 1.04
C PRO A 119 8.50 -33.69 0.20
N LYS A 120 9.22 -33.93 -0.90
CA LYS A 120 9.09 -35.16 -1.68
C LYS A 120 9.40 -36.32 -0.75
N LYS A 121 8.42 -37.19 -0.48
CA LYS A 121 8.69 -38.48 0.14
C LYS A 121 9.59 -39.26 -0.82
N VAL A 122 10.84 -39.44 -0.43
CA VAL A 122 11.76 -40.35 -1.11
C VAL A 122 11.32 -41.75 -0.67
N HIS A 123 10.83 -42.54 -1.62
CA HIS A 123 10.53 -43.95 -1.46
C HIS A 123 11.74 -44.78 -1.89
#